data_AF-A0A518SAV8-F1
#
_entry.id   AF-A0A518SAV8-F1
#
_cell.length_a   1.000
_cell.length_b   1.000
_cell.length_c   1.000
_cell.angle_alpha   90.00
_cell.angle_beta   90.00
_cell.angle_gamma   90.00
#
_symmetry.space_group_name_H-M   'P 1'
#
loop_
_entity.id
_entity.type
_entity.pdbx_description
1 polymer ?
#
loop_
_entity_poly.entity_id
_entity_poly.type
_entity_poly.pdbx_seq_one_letter_code
_entity_poly.pdbx_strand_id
1 'polypeptide(L)'
;MVRTARALVHALQALVALVLVGGVVTRNPSVAVNALLGLLVTLAPNALERDYGVVLGPLPALWVTLAVLLHSVGMLGLYDAIVWWDHLTHTLSASVVAGAAYAAVHAVDLHTDDIYLPPPFVGALLVVVTLGLGVVWETAEFVARDLAIAFGFRPLLVVYSLEDAVVDLAYNALGGLLVAWFGTTRLDRVSRELEGRLQGR
;
A
#
# COMPACT_ATOMS: atom_id res chain seq x y z
N MET A 1 -1.45 -23.04 -7.35
CA MET A 1 -1.14 -21.86 -6.52
C MET A 1 -1.39 -20.54 -7.27
N VAL A 2 -0.72 -20.28 -8.40
CA VAL A 2 -0.87 -19.01 -9.16
C VAL A 2 -2.31 -18.74 -9.65
N ARG A 3 -3.00 -19.76 -10.21
CA ARG A 3 -4.39 -19.62 -10.66
C ARG A 3 -5.36 -19.25 -9.52
N THR A 4 -5.19 -19.88 -8.36
CA THR A 4 -6.00 -19.61 -7.16
C THR A 4 -5.80 -18.20 -6.66
N ALA A 5 -4.55 -17.73 -6.56
CA ALA A 5 -4.26 -16.37 -6.11
C ALA A 5 -4.79 -15.31 -7.09
N ARG A 6 -4.72 -15.55 -8.41
CA ARG A 6 -5.32 -14.67 -9.41
C ARG A 6 -6.84 -14.61 -9.29
N ALA A 7 -7.50 -15.75 -9.06
CA ALA A 7 -8.94 -15.80 -8.80
C ALA A 7 -9.32 -15.02 -7.53
N LEU A 8 -8.52 -15.11 -6.47
CA LEU A 8 -8.72 -14.33 -5.25
C LEU A 8 -8.57 -12.83 -5.48
N VAL A 9 -7.53 -12.40 -6.21
CA VAL A 9 -7.37 -10.97 -6.58
C VAL A 9 -8.60 -10.47 -7.31
N HIS A 10 -9.10 -11.20 -8.32
CA HIS A 10 -10.31 -10.81 -9.03
C HIS A 10 -11.56 -10.80 -8.16
N ALA A 11 -11.68 -11.73 -7.21
CA ALA A 11 -12.77 -11.72 -6.24
C ALA A 11 -12.71 -10.47 -5.34
N LEU A 12 -11.54 -10.11 -4.83
CA LEU A 12 -11.36 -8.89 -4.03
C LEU A 12 -11.61 -7.62 -4.86
N GLN A 13 -11.15 -7.57 -6.11
CA GLN A 13 -11.45 -6.48 -7.05
C GLN A 13 -12.95 -6.34 -7.31
N ALA A 14 -13.66 -7.46 -7.46
CA ALA A 14 -15.11 -7.45 -7.59
C ALA A 14 -15.79 -6.88 -6.34
N LEU A 15 -15.28 -7.17 -5.14
CA LEU A 15 -15.77 -6.55 -3.90
C LEU A 15 -15.52 -5.03 -3.88
N VAL A 16 -14.35 -4.56 -4.31
CA VAL A 16 -14.07 -3.12 -4.46
C VAL A 16 -15.02 -2.49 -5.49
N ALA A 17 -15.28 -3.17 -6.60
CA ALA A 17 -16.24 -2.70 -7.61
C ALA A 17 -17.67 -2.63 -7.06
N LEU A 18 -18.06 -3.54 -6.15
CA LEU A 18 -19.35 -3.45 -5.46
C LEU A 18 -19.40 -2.24 -4.51
N VAL A 19 -18.31 -1.92 -3.80
CA VAL A 19 -18.22 -0.68 -3.01
C VAL A 19 -18.38 0.55 -3.91
N LEU A 20 -17.72 0.57 -5.07
CA LEU A 20 -17.88 1.64 -6.07
C LEU A 20 -19.34 1.79 -6.52
N VAL A 21 -20.00 0.69 -6.90
CA VAL A 21 -21.42 0.70 -7.26
C VAL A 21 -22.28 1.20 -6.10
N GLY A 22 -21.99 0.76 -4.87
CA GLY A 22 -22.64 1.26 -3.66
C GLY A 22 -22.50 2.78 -3.50
N GLY A 23 -21.30 3.32 -3.69
CA GLY A 23 -21.04 4.76 -3.68
C GLY A 23 -21.85 5.52 -4.75
N VAL A 24 -21.92 5.00 -5.97
CA VAL A 24 -22.71 5.59 -7.06
C VAL A 24 -24.20 5.56 -6.75
N VAL A 25 -24.74 4.41 -6.32
CA VAL A 25 -26.17 4.21 -6.01
C VAL A 25 -26.59 5.10 -4.84
N THR A 26 -25.77 5.22 -3.80
CA THR A 26 -26.02 6.09 -2.66
C THR A 26 -25.72 7.57 -2.92
N ARG A 27 -25.22 7.91 -4.12
CA ARG A 27 -24.75 9.26 -4.49
C ARG A 27 -23.72 9.83 -3.50
N ASN A 28 -22.85 8.95 -3.00
CA ASN A 28 -21.73 9.31 -2.15
C ASN A 28 -20.45 9.44 -3.00
N PRO A 29 -20.05 10.67 -3.40
CA PRO A 29 -18.89 10.88 -4.27
C PRO A 29 -17.58 10.50 -3.58
N SER A 30 -17.49 10.63 -2.25
CA SER A 30 -16.32 10.21 -1.47
C SER A 30 -16.07 8.71 -1.61
N VAL A 31 -17.10 7.88 -1.40
CA VAL A 31 -16.99 6.42 -1.59
C VAL A 31 -16.71 6.08 -3.04
N ALA A 32 -17.44 6.67 -3.99
CA ALA A 32 -17.32 6.32 -5.40
C ALA A 32 -15.92 6.66 -5.96
N VAL A 33 -15.39 7.86 -5.67
CA VAL A 33 -14.07 8.27 -6.18
C VAL A 33 -12.96 7.44 -5.54
N ASN A 34 -12.98 7.23 -4.22
CA ASN A 34 -11.95 6.43 -3.55
C ASN A 34 -11.96 4.97 -4.01
N ALA A 35 -13.14 4.35 -4.16
CA ALA A 35 -13.24 2.99 -4.66
C ALA A 35 -12.79 2.87 -6.13
N LEU A 36 -13.07 3.87 -6.97
CA LEU A 36 -12.59 3.91 -8.36
C LEU A 36 -11.05 4.02 -8.41
N LEU A 37 -10.47 5.00 -7.70
CA LEU A 37 -9.02 5.19 -7.64
C LEU A 37 -8.34 3.95 -7.05
N GLY A 38 -8.89 3.40 -5.97
CA GLY A 38 -8.44 2.16 -5.36
C GLY A 38 -8.44 1.01 -6.37
N LEU A 39 -9.53 0.82 -7.12
CA LEU A 39 -9.59 -0.22 -8.15
C LEU A 39 -8.48 -0.06 -9.19
N LEU A 40 -8.19 1.17 -9.63
CA LEU A 40 -7.07 1.44 -10.54
C LEU A 40 -5.71 1.07 -9.91
N VAL A 41 -5.51 1.37 -8.63
CA VAL A 41 -4.31 0.97 -7.88
C VAL A 41 -4.13 -0.55 -7.88
N THR A 42 -5.21 -1.33 -7.75
CA THR A 42 -5.12 -2.80 -7.80
C THR A 42 -4.62 -3.35 -9.14
N LEU A 43 -4.68 -2.56 -10.22
CA LEU A 43 -4.19 -2.94 -11.54
C LEU A 43 -2.69 -2.71 -11.69
N ALA A 44 -2.07 -1.90 -10.83
CA ALA A 44 -0.66 -1.51 -10.94
C ALA A 44 0.30 -2.72 -11.00
N PRO A 45 0.17 -3.77 -10.17
CA PRO A 45 1.07 -4.93 -10.26
C PRO A 45 1.02 -5.63 -11.62
N ASN A 46 -0.18 -5.81 -12.19
CA ASN A 46 -0.33 -6.43 -13.51
C ASN A 46 0.21 -5.52 -14.63
N ALA A 47 0.05 -4.20 -14.50
CA ALA A 47 0.61 -3.24 -15.47
C ALA A 47 2.15 -3.26 -15.44
N LEU A 48 2.75 -3.35 -14.26
CA LEU A 48 4.21 -3.49 -14.11
C LEU A 48 4.75 -4.78 -14.74
N GLU A 49 4.06 -5.90 -14.55
CA GLU A 49 4.40 -7.17 -15.23
C GLU A 49 4.30 -7.06 -16.75
N ARG A 50 3.19 -6.50 -17.25
CA ARG A 50 2.89 -6.46 -18.69
C ARG A 50 3.76 -5.46 -19.45
N ASP A 51 3.90 -4.25 -18.92
CA ASP A 51 4.45 -3.10 -19.67
C ASP A 51 5.94 -2.88 -19.38
N TYR A 52 6.41 -3.31 -18.20
CA TYR A 52 7.80 -3.11 -17.77
C TYR A 52 8.57 -4.43 -17.54
N GLY A 53 7.92 -5.58 -17.75
CA GLY A 53 8.55 -6.90 -17.62
C GLY A 53 8.98 -7.26 -16.19
N VAL A 54 8.48 -6.56 -15.18
CA VAL A 54 8.81 -6.81 -13.77
C VAL A 54 8.17 -8.13 -13.37
N VAL A 55 8.95 -9.10 -12.89
CA VAL A 55 8.41 -10.39 -12.43
C VAL A 55 7.86 -10.23 -11.02
N LEU A 56 6.58 -9.85 -10.91
CA LEU A 56 5.86 -9.83 -9.64
C LEU A 56 5.21 -11.20 -9.40
N GLY A 57 5.31 -11.70 -8.16
CA GLY A 57 4.54 -12.87 -7.75
C GLY A 57 3.07 -12.53 -7.57
N PRO A 58 2.20 -13.52 -7.35
CA PRO A 58 0.78 -13.26 -7.08
C PRO A 58 0.52 -12.61 -5.71
N LEU A 59 1.49 -12.64 -4.79
CA LEU A 59 1.35 -12.13 -3.42
C LEU A 59 1.29 -10.59 -3.35
N PRO A 60 2.20 -9.82 -3.99
CA PRO A 60 2.07 -8.37 -4.09
C PRO A 60 0.69 -7.91 -4.58
N ALA A 61 0.17 -8.51 -5.65
CA ALA A 61 -1.15 -8.18 -6.18
C ALA A 61 -2.27 -8.44 -5.17
N LEU A 62 -2.22 -9.59 -4.47
CA LEU A 62 -3.18 -9.92 -3.42
C LEU A 62 -3.11 -8.92 -2.25
N TRP A 63 -1.89 -8.56 -1.83
CA TRP A 63 -1.67 -7.66 -0.70
C TRP A 63 -2.16 -6.23 -0.99
N VAL A 64 -1.81 -5.69 -2.17
CA VAL A 64 -2.31 -4.40 -2.66
C VAL A 64 -3.84 -4.41 -2.70
N THR A 65 -4.43 -5.44 -3.30
CA THR A 65 -5.89 -5.52 -3.46
C THR A 65 -6.62 -5.64 -2.12
N LEU A 66 -6.04 -6.37 -1.15
CA LEU A 66 -6.59 -6.47 0.19
C LEU A 66 -6.54 -5.14 0.94
N ALA A 67 -5.42 -4.41 0.89
CA ALA A 67 -5.30 -3.08 1.49
C ALA A 67 -6.32 -2.10 0.89
N VAL A 68 -6.43 -2.07 -0.45
CA VAL A 68 -7.44 -1.26 -1.16
C VAL A 68 -8.87 -1.64 -0.77
N LEU A 69 -9.17 -2.93 -0.65
CA LEU A 69 -10.51 -3.38 -0.25
C LEU A 69 -10.85 -2.89 1.15
N LEU A 70 -9.95 -3.06 2.12
CA LEU A 70 -10.20 -2.65 3.50
C LEU A 70 -10.37 -1.13 3.63
N HIS A 71 -9.54 -0.35 2.93
CA HIS A 71 -9.73 1.10 2.83
C HIS A 71 -11.09 1.46 2.21
N SER A 72 -11.44 0.85 1.07
CA SER A 72 -12.70 1.13 0.36
C SER A 72 -13.93 0.79 1.22
N VAL A 73 -13.91 -0.34 1.93
CA VAL A 73 -14.98 -0.71 2.87
C VAL A 73 -15.00 0.24 4.07
N GLY A 74 -13.83 0.73 4.51
CA GLY A 74 -13.69 1.82 5.47
C GLY A 74 -14.59 3.01 5.17
N MET A 75 -14.56 3.46 3.91
CA MET A 75 -15.32 4.61 3.43
C MET A 75 -16.84 4.44 3.52
N LEU A 76 -17.35 3.22 3.71
CA LEU A 76 -18.77 2.97 3.96
C LEU A 76 -19.21 3.30 5.39
N GLY A 77 -18.31 3.84 6.22
CA GLY A 77 -18.58 4.29 7.58
C GLY A 77 -17.88 3.47 8.67
N LEU A 78 -17.01 2.52 8.31
CA LEU A 78 -16.24 1.78 9.33
C LEU A 78 -15.17 2.64 9.98
N TYR A 79 -14.65 3.65 9.28
CA TYR A 79 -13.76 4.66 9.87
C TYR A 79 -14.40 5.33 11.09
N ASP A 80 -15.70 5.64 11.02
CA ASP A 80 -16.41 6.23 12.16
C ASP A 80 -16.91 5.18 13.18
N ALA A 81 -17.24 3.97 12.71
CA ALA A 81 -17.86 2.95 13.55
C ALA A 81 -16.87 2.10 14.36
N ILE A 82 -15.62 1.96 13.90
CA ILE A 82 -14.63 1.07 14.50
C ILE A 82 -13.31 1.83 14.70
N VAL A 83 -13.03 2.19 15.94
CA VAL A 83 -11.90 3.07 16.34
C VAL A 83 -10.53 2.60 15.83
N TRP A 84 -10.30 1.29 15.70
CA TRP A 84 -9.00 0.77 15.24
C TRP A 84 -8.94 0.54 13.72
N TRP A 85 -10.04 0.75 12.99
CA TRP A 85 -10.09 0.48 11.56
C TRP A 85 -9.08 1.33 10.80
N ASP A 86 -8.96 2.60 11.19
CA ASP A 86 -8.06 3.53 10.54
C ASP A 86 -6.60 3.13 10.69
N HIS A 87 -6.21 2.83 11.94
CA HIS A 87 -4.92 2.28 12.29
C HIS A 87 -4.56 1.02 11.47
N LEU A 88 -5.54 0.12 11.25
CA LEU A 88 -5.34 -1.08 10.43
C LEU A 88 -5.07 -0.68 8.97
N THR A 89 -5.88 0.20 8.40
CA THR A 89 -5.75 0.60 7.00
C THR A 89 -4.47 1.39 6.75
N HIS A 90 -4.02 2.23 7.69
CA HIS A 90 -2.73 2.90 7.64
C HIS A 90 -1.56 1.91 7.70
N THR A 91 -1.57 0.99 8.67
CA THR A 91 -0.52 -0.04 8.77
C THR A 91 -0.42 -0.87 7.49
N LEU A 92 -1.55 -1.32 6.94
CA LEU A 92 -1.59 -2.13 5.73
C LEU A 92 -1.15 -1.34 4.50
N SER A 93 -1.67 -0.13 4.30
CA SER A 93 -1.32 0.73 3.16
C SER A 93 0.16 1.11 3.20
N ALA A 94 0.68 1.46 4.38
CA ALA A 94 2.10 1.73 4.57
C ALA A 94 2.98 0.50 4.30
N SER A 95 2.52 -0.71 4.64
CA SER A 95 3.26 -1.93 4.27
C SER A 95 3.31 -2.16 2.75
N VAL A 96 2.27 -1.76 2.01
CA VAL A 96 2.29 -1.78 0.54
C VAL A 96 3.31 -0.78 0.00
N VAL A 97 3.30 0.46 0.51
CA VAL A 97 4.26 1.51 0.15
C VAL A 97 5.69 1.07 0.45
N ALA A 98 5.95 0.55 1.64
CA ALA A 98 7.25 0.04 2.05
C ALA A 98 7.71 -1.14 1.18
N GLY A 99 6.79 -2.04 0.80
CA GLY A 99 7.08 -3.14 -0.11
C GLY A 99 7.48 -2.67 -1.50
N ALA A 100 6.81 -1.64 -2.03
CA ALA A 100 7.18 -1.01 -3.29
C ALA A 100 8.54 -0.30 -3.21
N ALA A 101 8.80 0.42 -2.11
CA ALA A 101 10.11 1.03 -1.86
C ALA A 101 11.22 -0.01 -1.78
N TYR A 102 10.98 -1.15 -1.11
CA TYR A 102 11.93 -2.26 -1.06
C TYR A 102 12.21 -2.84 -2.43
N ALA A 103 11.18 -3.08 -3.24
CA ALA A 103 11.35 -3.56 -4.60
C ALA A 103 12.20 -2.59 -5.45
N ALA A 104 11.97 -1.28 -5.32
CA ALA A 104 12.75 -0.26 -6.03
C ALA A 104 14.22 -0.22 -5.58
N VAL A 105 14.46 -0.20 -4.26
CA VAL A 105 15.83 -0.20 -3.69
C VAL A 105 16.59 -1.46 -4.09
N HIS A 106 15.95 -2.62 -3.97
CA HIS A 106 16.56 -3.89 -4.35
C HIS A 106 16.86 -3.97 -5.85
N ALA A 107 15.99 -3.40 -6.71
CA ALA A 107 16.27 -3.30 -8.13
C ALA A 107 17.52 -2.45 -8.42
N VAL A 108 17.75 -1.35 -7.70
CA VAL A 108 18.95 -0.52 -7.86
C VAL A 108 20.20 -1.26 -7.39
N ASP A 109 20.14 -1.89 -6.21
CA ASP A 109 21.22 -2.67 -5.59
C ASP A 109 21.70 -3.82 -6.52
N LEU A 110 20.76 -4.50 -7.20
CA LEU A 110 21.09 -5.58 -8.14
C LEU A 110 21.71 -5.12 -9.47
N HIS A 111 21.54 -3.86 -9.86
CA HIS A 111 21.98 -3.35 -11.17
C HIS A 111 23.11 -2.32 -11.06
N THR A 112 23.62 -2.06 -9.85
CA THR A 112 24.66 -1.05 -9.61
C THR A 112 25.76 -1.64 -8.72
N ASP A 113 26.81 -2.19 -9.34
CA ASP A 113 27.93 -2.82 -8.63
C ASP A 113 28.72 -1.84 -7.73
N ASP A 114 28.59 -0.53 -7.96
CA ASP A 114 29.28 0.53 -7.20
C ASP A 114 28.56 0.93 -5.90
N ILE A 115 27.33 0.44 -5.66
CA ILE A 115 26.52 0.84 -4.50
C ILE A 115 26.25 -0.39 -3.63
N TYR A 116 26.88 -0.45 -2.45
CA TYR A 116 26.55 -1.42 -1.43
C TYR A 116 25.59 -0.80 -0.39
N LEU A 117 24.39 -1.37 -0.23
CA LEU A 117 23.42 -0.94 0.77
C LEU A 117 23.34 -1.95 1.93
N PRO A 118 23.95 -1.66 3.11
CA PRO A 118 23.86 -2.56 4.26
C PRO A 118 22.40 -2.80 4.68
N PRO A 119 22.01 -4.02 5.10
CA PRO A 119 20.62 -4.32 5.49
C PRO A 119 20.03 -3.37 6.54
N PRO A 120 20.78 -2.93 7.59
CA PRO A 120 20.26 -1.92 8.53
C PRO A 120 19.96 -0.57 7.87
N PHE A 121 20.77 -0.17 6.87
CA PHE A 121 20.56 1.06 6.12
C PHE A 121 19.31 0.95 5.25
N VAL A 122 19.12 -0.17 4.54
CA VAL A 122 17.89 -0.43 3.76
C VAL A 122 16.67 -0.38 4.68
N GLY A 123 16.72 -1.02 5.85
CA GLY A 123 15.63 -0.99 6.82
C GLY A 123 15.26 0.44 7.24
N ALA A 124 16.26 1.26 7.58
CA ALA A 124 16.03 2.66 7.92
C ALA A 124 15.46 3.47 6.74
N LEU A 125 16.00 3.25 5.53
CA LEU A 125 15.54 3.90 4.30
C LEU A 125 14.06 3.60 4.03
N LEU A 126 13.63 2.34 4.17
CA LEU A 126 12.23 1.96 3.98
C LEU A 126 11.31 2.69 4.95
N VAL A 127 11.67 2.78 6.23
CA VAL A 127 10.87 3.47 7.25
C VAL A 127 10.79 4.96 6.92
N VAL A 128 11.93 5.60 6.59
CA VAL A 128 11.98 7.03 6.25
C VAL A 128 11.17 7.34 5.00
N VAL A 129 11.30 6.54 3.94
CA VAL A 129 10.54 6.73 2.69
C VAL A 129 9.04 6.53 2.94
N THR A 130 8.66 5.51 3.70
CA THR A 130 7.27 5.23 4.03
C THR A 130 6.65 6.36 4.85
N LEU A 131 7.37 6.87 5.85
CA LEU A 131 6.95 8.03 6.63
C LEU A 131 6.87 9.30 5.80
N GLY A 132 7.86 9.56 4.94
CA GLY A 132 7.86 10.72 4.05
C GLY A 132 6.66 10.72 3.11
N LEU A 133 6.34 9.56 2.51
CA LEU A 133 5.13 9.41 1.69
C LEU A 133 3.84 9.50 2.52
N GLY A 134 3.86 9.01 3.76
CA GLY A 134 2.76 9.21 4.71
C GLY A 134 2.50 10.69 4.98
N VAL A 135 3.54 11.48 5.27
CA VAL A 135 3.40 12.93 5.48
C VAL A 135 2.85 13.62 4.24
N VAL A 136 3.32 13.24 3.05
CA VAL A 136 2.80 13.76 1.78
C VAL A 136 1.32 13.40 1.61
N TRP A 137 0.94 12.17 1.95
CA TRP A 137 -0.45 11.71 1.90
C TRP A 137 -1.33 12.54 2.83
N GLU A 138 -1.03 12.58 4.12
CA GLU A 138 -1.77 13.38 5.12
C GLU A 138 -1.95 14.83 4.64
N THR A 139 -0.84 15.45 4.22
CA THR A 139 -0.86 16.84 3.71
C THR A 139 -1.79 16.98 2.51
N ALA A 140 -1.78 16.02 1.58
CA ALA A 140 -2.66 16.03 0.42
C ALA A 140 -4.13 15.89 0.81
N GLU A 141 -4.45 15.13 1.86
CA GLU A 141 -5.83 15.01 2.36
C GLU A 141 -6.33 16.33 2.97
N PHE A 142 -5.52 16.97 3.81
CA PHE A 142 -5.82 18.29 4.36
C PHE A 142 -6.04 19.32 3.25
N VAL A 143 -5.12 19.39 2.27
CA VAL A 143 -5.23 20.30 1.13
C VAL A 143 -6.48 20.00 0.29
N ALA A 144 -6.76 18.74 -0.01
CA ALA A 144 -7.93 18.35 -0.79
C ALA A 144 -9.24 18.72 -0.08
N ARG A 145 -9.31 18.53 1.25
CA ARG A 145 -10.45 18.96 2.07
C ARG A 145 -10.63 20.47 2.02
N ASP A 146 -9.55 21.22 2.26
CA ASP A 146 -9.62 22.68 2.33
C ASP A 146 -9.98 23.30 0.98
N LEU A 147 -9.46 22.74 -0.13
CA LEU A 147 -9.88 23.11 -1.49
C LEU A 147 -11.35 22.78 -1.73
N ALA A 148 -11.82 21.59 -1.35
CA ALA A 148 -13.22 21.22 -1.51
C ALA A 148 -14.14 22.23 -0.79
N ILE A 149 -13.82 22.59 0.45
CA ILE A 149 -14.56 23.60 1.23
C ILE A 149 -14.52 24.97 0.54
N ALA A 150 -13.35 25.41 0.08
CA ALA A 150 -13.19 26.71 -0.58
C ALA A 150 -14.01 26.84 -1.88
N PHE A 151 -14.19 25.74 -2.62
CA PHE A 151 -14.99 25.70 -3.83
C PHE A 151 -16.46 25.28 -3.60
N GLY A 152 -16.88 25.08 -2.34
CA GLY A 152 -18.25 24.71 -1.98
C GLY A 152 -18.61 23.24 -2.30
N PHE A 153 -17.62 22.38 -2.49
CA PHE A 153 -17.80 20.93 -2.65
C PHE A 153 -17.74 20.20 -1.32
N ARG A 154 -18.30 18.98 -1.29
CA ARG A 154 -18.12 18.07 -0.16
C ARG A 154 -16.73 17.44 -0.24
N PRO A 155 -15.95 17.40 0.86
CA PRO A 155 -14.68 16.69 0.91
C PRO A 155 -14.83 15.23 0.48
N LEU A 156 -13.88 14.75 -0.33
CA LEU A 156 -13.85 13.37 -0.81
C LEU A 156 -13.07 12.44 0.10
N LEU A 157 -12.16 12.97 0.91
CA LEU A 157 -11.32 12.24 1.84
C LEU A 157 -11.82 12.50 3.26
N VAL A 158 -11.67 11.49 4.12
CA VAL A 158 -11.97 11.59 5.54
C VAL A 158 -10.74 12.22 6.20
N VAL A 159 -10.93 13.30 6.94
CA VAL A 159 -9.84 13.96 7.67
C VAL A 159 -10.36 14.35 9.03
N TYR A 160 -9.81 13.77 10.09
CA TYR A 160 -10.28 13.99 11.46
C TYR A 160 -9.57 15.17 12.13
N SER A 161 -8.27 15.04 12.42
CA SER A 161 -7.50 16.12 13.06
C SER A 161 -5.99 15.98 12.83
N LEU A 162 -5.21 16.94 13.32
CA LEU A 162 -3.74 16.86 13.27
C LEU A 162 -3.21 15.76 14.20
N GLU A 163 -3.81 15.60 15.37
CA GLU A 163 -3.46 14.55 16.32
C GLU A 163 -3.66 13.17 15.70
N ASP A 164 -4.74 13.01 14.96
CA ASP A 164 -5.06 11.78 14.20
C ASP A 164 -4.01 11.50 13.12
N ALA A 165 -3.68 12.48 12.29
CA ALA A 165 -2.61 12.35 11.29
C ALA A 165 -1.25 11.95 11.90
N VAL A 166 -0.94 12.40 13.13
CA VAL A 166 0.27 11.96 13.84
C VAL A 166 0.18 10.49 14.26
N VAL A 167 -1.00 10.04 14.69
CA VAL A 167 -1.26 8.63 15.01
C VAL A 167 -1.17 7.78 13.73
N ASP A 168 -1.71 8.25 12.62
CA ASP A 168 -1.60 7.60 11.32
C ASP A 168 -0.14 7.43 10.88
N LEU A 169 0.69 8.46 11.07
CA LEU A 169 2.12 8.34 10.86
C LEU A 169 2.79 7.29 11.75
N ALA A 170 2.33 7.09 12.99
CA ALA A 170 2.83 6.04 13.86
C ALA A 170 2.47 4.63 13.32
N TYR A 171 1.26 4.45 12.80
CA TYR A 171 0.85 3.20 12.15
C TYR A 171 1.51 3.00 10.78
N ASN A 172 1.81 4.09 10.08
CA ASN A 172 2.64 4.05 8.87
C ASN A 172 4.07 3.59 9.20
N ALA A 173 4.64 4.08 10.31
CA ALA A 173 5.93 3.61 10.81
C ALA A 173 5.90 2.11 11.11
N LEU A 174 4.83 1.62 11.75
CA LEU A 174 4.64 0.20 12.04
C LEU A 174 4.61 -0.63 10.76
N GLY A 175 3.85 -0.20 9.74
CA GLY A 175 3.81 -0.86 8.43
C GLY A 175 5.19 -0.93 7.76
N GLY A 176 5.92 0.18 7.78
CA GLY A 176 7.30 0.26 7.28
C GLY A 176 8.28 -0.65 8.04
N LEU A 177 8.20 -0.66 9.37
CA LEU A 177 9.03 -1.51 10.24
C LEU A 177 8.77 -2.99 10.01
N LEU A 178 7.51 -3.39 9.83
CA LEU A 178 7.16 -4.78 9.52
C LEU A 178 7.83 -5.21 8.22
N VAL A 179 7.70 -4.42 7.15
CA VAL A 179 8.35 -4.73 5.87
C VAL A 179 9.87 -4.72 5.99
N ALA A 180 10.45 -3.72 6.66
CA ALA A 180 11.88 -3.66 6.90
C ALA A 180 12.38 -4.91 7.62
N TRP A 181 11.68 -5.36 8.65
CA TRP A 181 12.02 -6.58 9.39
C TRP A 181 11.98 -7.82 8.47
N PHE A 182 10.89 -8.03 7.74
CA PHE A 182 10.76 -9.20 6.86
C PHE A 182 11.74 -9.17 5.67
N GLY A 183 11.92 -7.99 5.07
CA GLY A 183 12.78 -7.78 3.91
C GLY A 183 14.27 -7.92 4.23
N THR A 184 14.72 -7.40 5.38
CA THR A 184 16.16 -7.40 5.73
C THR A 184 16.62 -8.63 6.51
N THR A 185 15.73 -9.32 7.24
CA THR A 185 16.13 -10.49 8.06
C THR A 185 15.75 -11.84 7.44
N ARG A 186 14.63 -11.93 6.70
CA ARG A 186 14.04 -13.21 6.30
C ARG A 186 14.26 -13.53 4.82
N LEU A 187 14.11 -12.55 3.93
CA LEU A 187 14.40 -12.74 2.51
C LEU A 187 15.89 -12.96 2.25
N ASP A 188 16.74 -12.19 2.93
CA ASP A 188 18.20 -12.30 2.90
C ASP A 188 18.73 -13.68 3.31
N ARG A 189 18.08 -14.33 4.28
CA ARG A 189 18.48 -15.66 4.77
C ARG A 189 18.02 -16.75 3.81
N VAL A 190 16.81 -16.64 3.26
CA VAL A 190 16.26 -17.59 2.29
C VAL A 190 17.00 -17.52 0.95
N SER A 191 17.34 -16.31 0.49
CA SER A 191 18.09 -16.11 -0.76
C SER A 191 19.49 -16.72 -0.66
N ARG A 192 20.22 -16.46 0.44
CA ARG A 192 21.54 -17.07 0.71
C ARG A 192 21.49 -18.59 0.84
N GLU A 193 20.42 -19.14 1.43
CA GLU A 193 20.28 -20.59 1.54
C GLU A 193 19.95 -21.24 0.18
N LEU A 194 19.20 -20.56 -0.70
CA LEU A 194 18.93 -21.02 -2.06
C LEU A 194 20.18 -20.94 -2.94
N GLU A 195 20.96 -19.87 -2.84
CA GLU A 195 22.23 -19.70 -3.56
C GLU A 195 23.24 -20.79 -3.16
N GLY A 196 23.39 -21.07 -1.86
CA GLY A 196 24.25 -22.16 -1.38
C GLY A 196 23.84 -23.55 -1.88
N ARG A 197 22.54 -23.79 -2.13
CA ARG A 197 22.05 -25.05 -2.71
C ARG A 197 22.21 -25.14 -4.23
N LEU A 198 22.25 -24.00 -4.92
CA LEU A 198 22.47 -23.93 -6.37
C LEU A 198 23.96 -24.00 -6.73
N GLN A 199 24.84 -23.45 -5.89
CA GLN A 199 26.30 -23.54 -6.05
C GLN A 199 26.90 -24.84 -5.47
N GLY A 200 26.17 -25.53 -4.60
CA GLY A 200 26.54 -26.85 -4.05
C GLY A 200 26.14 -28.04 -4.94
N ARG A 201 25.77 -27.80 -6.20
CA ARG A 201 25.54 -28.78 -7.26
C ARG A 201 26.52 -28.54 -8.40
#